data_AF-A0A849YA62-F1
#
_entry.id   AF-A0A849YA62-F1
#
_cell.length_a   1.000
_cell.length_b   1.000
_cell.length_c   1.000
_cell.angle_alpha   90.00
_cell.angle_beta   90.00
_cell.angle_gamma   90.00
#
_symmetry.space_group_name_H-M   'P 1'
#
loop_
_entity.id
_entity.type
_entity.pdbx_description
1 polymer ?
#
loop_
_entity_poly.entity_id
_entity_poly.type
_entity_poly.pdbx_seq_one_letter_code
_entity_poly.pdbx_strand_id
1 'polypeptide(L)'
;APAIRAALAAFQGVRRRQEVRAVVRGITLVDDFGHHPTALRQTLEALRRRFPAARLWAFFEPRSNTTRRAVFQKELPEALALADGVFVAQVARLDQLPSDNRLDPEAVMRDLRAKGREAHYLPSAAEIAREAAARLKPGDVAILFSNGGFDGLHDRLVAAISQKAAEVSTAS
;
A
#
# COMPACT_ATOMS: atom_id res chain seq x y z
N ALA A 1 -10.73 35.00 8.67
CA ALA A 1 -10.62 35.45 7.26
C ALA A 1 -11.49 34.57 6.34
N PRO A 2 -12.56 35.09 5.73
CA PRO A 2 -13.49 34.33 4.88
C PRO A 2 -12.82 33.63 3.69
N ALA A 3 -11.81 34.25 3.09
CA ALA A 3 -11.06 33.69 1.95
C ALA A 3 -10.30 32.41 2.31
N ILE A 4 -9.68 32.35 3.50
CA ILE A 4 -8.96 31.14 3.97
C ILE A 4 -9.95 29.98 4.17
N ARG A 5 -11.12 30.24 4.77
CA ARG A 5 -12.15 29.22 4.97
C ARG A 5 -12.69 28.68 3.65
N ALA A 6 -12.96 29.56 2.68
CA ALA A 6 -13.43 29.17 1.35
C ALA A 6 -12.38 28.34 0.61
N ALA A 7 -11.10 28.74 0.67
CA ALA A 7 -10.01 28.00 0.04
C ALA A 7 -9.83 26.59 0.66
N LEU A 8 -9.90 26.47 1.98
CA LEU A 8 -9.82 25.17 2.67
C LEU A 8 -11.01 24.27 2.32
N ALA A 9 -12.23 24.81 2.21
CA ALA A 9 -13.40 24.04 1.84
C ALA A 9 -13.36 23.58 0.37
N ALA A 10 -12.75 24.37 -0.52
CA ALA A 10 -12.63 24.06 -1.94
C ALA A 10 -11.42 23.16 -2.28
N PHE A 11 -10.53 22.91 -1.32
CA PHE A 11 -9.30 22.17 -1.55
C PHE A 11 -9.58 20.72 -1.98
N GLN A 12 -9.19 20.37 -3.21
CA GLN A 12 -9.42 19.05 -3.81
C GLN A 12 -8.36 18.00 -3.40
N GLY A 13 -7.45 18.36 -2.49
CA GLY A 13 -6.31 17.52 -2.13
C GLY A 13 -5.07 17.80 -2.97
N VAL A 14 -4.04 16.98 -2.75
CA VAL A 14 -2.80 16.97 -3.55
C VAL A 14 -2.75 15.65 -4.28
N ARG A 15 -2.33 15.69 -5.55
CA ARG A 15 -2.11 14.47 -6.34
C ARG A 15 -1.18 13.52 -5.58
N ARG A 16 -1.54 12.23 -5.55
CA ARG A 16 -0.82 11.16 -4.84
C ARG A 16 -0.70 11.40 -3.33
N ARG A 17 -1.70 12.03 -2.70
CA ARG A 17 -1.85 12.15 -1.24
C ARG A 17 -3.24 11.73 -0.84
N GLN A 18 -3.38 10.48 -0.39
CA GLN A 18 -4.67 9.83 -0.15
C GLN A 18 -5.65 9.97 -1.33
N GLU A 19 -5.13 9.94 -2.55
CA GLU A 19 -5.92 10.11 -3.77
C GLU A 19 -6.69 8.82 -4.06
N VAL A 20 -8.01 8.88 -4.09
CA VAL A 20 -8.83 7.73 -4.52
C VAL A 20 -8.69 7.60 -6.04
N ARG A 21 -7.96 6.59 -6.48
CA ARG A 21 -7.67 6.35 -7.90
C ARG A 21 -8.80 5.61 -8.61
N ALA A 22 -9.45 4.69 -7.91
CA ALA A 22 -10.55 3.91 -8.44
C ALA A 22 -11.37 3.29 -7.31
N VAL A 23 -12.63 2.96 -7.62
CA VAL A 23 -13.42 2.01 -6.84
C VAL A 23 -13.81 0.88 -7.79
N VAL A 24 -13.35 -0.33 -7.50
CA VAL A 24 -13.56 -1.50 -8.38
C VAL A 24 -14.20 -2.61 -7.57
N ARG A 25 -15.41 -3.01 -7.95
CA ARG A 25 -16.18 -4.06 -7.26
C ARG A 25 -16.33 -3.82 -5.75
N GLY A 26 -16.51 -2.56 -5.36
CA GLY A 26 -16.64 -2.16 -3.96
C GLY A 26 -15.31 -2.10 -3.19
N ILE A 27 -14.16 -2.30 -3.83
CA ILE A 27 -12.82 -2.11 -3.24
C ILE A 27 -12.34 -0.70 -3.60
N THR A 28 -11.92 0.08 -2.60
CA THR A 28 -11.39 1.44 -2.82
C THR A 28 -9.88 1.38 -2.98
N LEU A 29 -9.35 1.85 -4.12
CA LEU A 29 -7.91 1.96 -4.38
C LEU A 29 -7.43 3.40 -4.11
N VAL A 30 -6.42 3.54 -3.26
CA VAL A 30 -5.86 4.82 -2.81
C VAL A 30 -4.36 4.90 -3.15
N ASP A 31 -3.91 6.03 -3.71
CA ASP A 31 -2.49 6.30 -4.00
C ASP A 31 -1.92 7.31 -2.99
N ASP A 32 -0.75 7.00 -2.45
CA ASP A 32 0.02 7.92 -1.61
C ASP A 32 1.53 7.85 -1.90
N PHE A 33 2.14 9.03 -2.00
CA PHE A 33 3.58 9.18 -2.24
C PHE A 33 4.45 8.93 -0.99
N GLY A 34 3.81 8.78 0.18
CA GLY A 34 4.45 8.51 1.45
C GLY A 34 5.29 7.24 1.42
N HIS A 35 6.49 7.33 1.98
CA HIS A 35 7.42 6.21 2.09
C HIS A 35 8.18 6.20 3.43
N HIS A 36 8.25 7.35 4.13
CA HIS A 36 8.81 7.44 5.47
C HIS A 36 7.84 6.84 6.51
N PRO A 37 8.30 6.06 7.52
CA PRO A 37 7.43 5.44 8.52
C PRO A 37 6.41 6.38 9.17
N THR A 38 6.83 7.59 9.56
CA THR A 38 5.91 8.64 10.07
C THR A 38 4.76 8.94 9.11
N ALA A 39 5.05 9.11 7.82
CA ALA A 39 4.02 9.42 6.82
C ALA A 39 3.10 8.22 6.55
N LEU A 40 3.66 7.00 6.50
CA LEU A 40 2.88 5.76 6.39
C LEU A 40 1.89 5.64 7.54
N ARG A 41 2.38 5.82 8.78
CA ARG A 41 1.57 5.76 10.00
C ARG A 41 0.45 6.79 9.99
N GLN A 42 0.78 8.06 9.74
CA GLN A 42 -0.22 9.14 9.70
C GLN A 42 -1.29 8.89 8.63
N THR A 43 -0.89 8.36 7.48
CA THR A 43 -1.83 8.05 6.39
C THR A 43 -2.74 6.89 6.75
N LEU A 44 -2.20 5.82 7.33
CA LEU A 44 -2.99 4.66 7.78
C LEU A 44 -3.94 5.02 8.93
N GLU A 45 -3.51 5.85 9.89
CA GLU A 45 -4.39 6.40 10.93
C GLU A 45 -5.54 7.21 10.34
N ALA A 46 -5.26 8.07 9.36
CA ALA A 46 -6.28 8.86 8.67
C ALA A 46 -7.28 7.97 7.92
N LEU A 47 -6.80 6.93 7.23
CA LEU A 47 -7.65 5.96 6.55
C LEU A 47 -8.51 5.16 7.52
N ARG A 48 -7.98 4.74 8.69
CA ARG A 48 -8.79 4.07 9.73
C ARG A 48 -9.93 4.96 10.23
N ARG A 49 -9.68 6.26 10.41
CA ARG A 49 -10.75 7.20 10.81
C ARG A 49 -11.78 7.40 9.71
N ARG A 50 -11.34 7.46 8.44
CA ARG A 50 -12.21 7.65 7.28
C ARG A 50 -13.04 6.39 6.95
N PHE A 51 -12.47 5.21 7.16
CA PHE A 51 -13.07 3.92 6.83
C PHE A 51 -13.03 2.97 8.04
N PRO A 52 -13.79 3.27 9.12
CA PRO A 52 -13.64 2.59 10.41
C PRO A 52 -13.97 1.09 10.39
N ALA A 53 -14.85 0.66 9.48
CA ALA A 53 -15.25 -0.74 9.33
C ALA A 53 -14.50 -1.49 8.21
N ALA A 54 -13.68 -0.80 7.41
CA ALA A 54 -12.99 -1.41 6.29
C ALA A 54 -11.74 -2.16 6.75
N ARG A 55 -11.45 -3.28 6.08
CA ARG A 55 -10.10 -3.85 6.15
C ARG A 55 -9.15 -2.99 5.34
N LEU A 56 -8.01 -2.65 5.91
CA LEU A 56 -6.97 -1.88 5.23
C LEU A 56 -5.88 -2.81 4.70
N TRP A 57 -5.58 -2.68 3.41
CA TRP A 57 -4.46 -3.36 2.76
C TRP A 57 -3.42 -2.33 2.34
N ALA A 58 -2.19 -2.47 2.83
CA ALA A 58 -1.08 -1.60 2.47
C ALA A 58 -0.16 -2.27 1.46
N PHE A 59 0.14 -1.58 0.37
CA PHE A 59 1.07 -2.01 -0.66
C PHE A 59 2.25 -1.05 -0.63
N PHE A 60 3.47 -1.54 -0.37
CA PHE A 60 4.63 -0.68 -0.16
C PHE A 60 5.75 -1.01 -1.15
N GLU A 61 6.26 0.03 -1.84
CA GLU A 61 7.40 -0.06 -2.74
C GLU A 61 8.67 0.52 -2.07
N PRO A 62 9.60 -0.31 -1.54
CA PRO A 62 10.85 0.15 -0.97
C PRO A 62 11.83 0.64 -2.06
N ARG A 63 11.69 1.92 -2.46
CA ARG A 63 12.46 2.52 -3.56
C ARG A 63 13.34 3.72 -3.20
N SER A 64 12.97 4.48 -2.16
CA SER A 64 13.78 5.64 -1.73
C SER A 64 15.17 5.19 -1.24
N ASN A 65 16.12 6.14 -1.11
CA ASN A 65 17.44 5.82 -0.55
C ASN A 65 17.37 5.24 0.87
N THR A 66 16.44 5.73 1.68
CA THR A 66 16.29 5.30 3.08
C THR A 66 15.50 4.00 3.19
N THR A 67 14.42 3.84 2.42
CA THR A 67 13.56 2.64 2.48
C THR A 67 14.14 1.42 1.79
N ARG A 68 15.11 1.58 0.89
CA ARG A 68 15.84 0.44 0.32
C ARG A 68 16.97 -0.07 1.23
N ARG A 69 17.31 0.71 2.26
CA ARG A 69 18.34 0.42 3.25
C ARG A 69 17.72 0.00 4.57
N ALA A 70 18.52 -0.56 5.47
CA ALA A 70 18.09 -0.95 6.83
C ALA A 70 17.78 0.26 7.76
N VAL A 71 17.74 1.49 7.23
CA VAL A 71 17.53 2.73 8.01
C VAL A 71 16.22 2.71 8.79
N PHE A 72 15.17 2.12 8.22
CA PHE A 72 13.85 2.01 8.85
C PHE A 72 13.43 0.57 9.14
N GLN A 73 14.41 -0.32 9.33
CA GLN A 73 14.17 -1.76 9.50
C GLN A 73 13.18 -2.05 10.65
N LYS A 74 13.26 -1.30 11.74
CA LYS A 74 12.42 -1.49 12.94
C LYS A 74 11.11 -0.70 12.86
N GLU A 75 11.13 0.45 12.21
CA GLU A 75 10.01 1.39 12.16
C GLU A 75 8.98 1.02 11.09
N LEU A 76 9.39 0.33 10.03
CA LEU A 76 8.48 -0.10 8.96
C LEU A 76 7.40 -1.08 9.47
N PRO A 77 7.73 -2.15 10.21
CA PRO A 77 6.71 -3.01 10.81
C PRO A 77 5.74 -2.24 11.71
N GLU A 78 6.23 -1.32 12.55
CA GLU A 78 5.37 -0.54 13.44
C GLU A 78 4.39 0.35 12.67
N ALA A 79 4.86 1.03 11.63
CA ALA A 79 4.03 1.91 10.81
C ALA A 79 3.01 1.12 9.99
N LEU A 80 3.43 0.02 9.36
CA LEU A 80 2.58 -0.79 8.48
C LEU A 80 1.59 -1.68 9.23
N ALA A 81 1.85 -2.01 10.51
CA ALA A 81 0.96 -2.83 11.34
C ALA A 81 -0.41 -2.21 11.65
N LEU A 82 -0.65 -0.96 11.25
CA LEU A 82 -1.97 -0.34 11.26
C LEU A 82 -2.90 -0.86 10.15
N ALA A 83 -2.33 -1.46 9.10
CA ALA A 83 -3.07 -2.20 8.08
C ALA A 83 -3.38 -3.63 8.57
N ASP A 84 -4.44 -4.24 8.04
CA ASP A 84 -4.81 -5.63 8.31
C ASP A 84 -3.96 -6.61 7.48
N GLY A 85 -3.60 -6.20 6.26
CA GLY A 85 -2.70 -6.94 5.39
C GLY A 85 -1.69 -6.03 4.68
N VAL A 86 -0.49 -6.56 4.44
CA VAL A 86 0.64 -5.82 3.87
C VAL A 86 1.29 -6.60 2.73
N PHE A 87 1.48 -5.94 1.60
CA PHE A 87 2.31 -6.42 0.49
C PHE A 87 3.52 -5.50 0.35
N VAL A 88 4.72 -6.08 0.35
CA VAL A 88 5.97 -5.36 0.08
C VAL A 88 6.54 -5.86 -1.24
N ALA A 89 6.86 -4.92 -2.12
CA ALA A 89 7.52 -5.22 -3.38
C ALA A 89 9.01 -5.44 -3.18
N GLN A 90 9.64 -6.11 -4.15
CA GLN A 90 11.09 -6.21 -4.21
C GLN A 90 11.78 -4.87 -3.98
N VAL A 91 12.81 -4.87 -3.14
CA VAL A 91 13.64 -3.68 -2.89
C VAL A 91 14.24 -3.20 -4.20
N ALA A 92 13.99 -1.92 -4.53
CA ALA A 92 14.40 -1.39 -5.82
C ALA A 92 15.92 -1.21 -5.89
N ARG A 93 16.52 -1.64 -7.01
CA ARG A 93 17.95 -1.49 -7.30
C ARG A 93 18.84 -2.12 -6.22
N LEU A 94 18.52 -3.35 -5.84
CA LEU A 94 19.25 -4.16 -4.87
C LEU A 94 20.74 -4.32 -5.22
N ASP A 95 21.05 -4.39 -6.52
CA ASP A 95 22.39 -4.44 -7.10
C ASP A 95 23.27 -3.25 -6.71
N GLN A 96 22.66 -2.11 -6.37
CA GLN A 96 23.37 -0.86 -6.04
C GLN A 96 23.67 -0.68 -4.54
N LEU A 97 23.41 -1.68 -3.71
CA LEU A 97 23.53 -1.59 -2.25
C LEU A 97 24.50 -2.63 -1.70
N PRO A 98 25.41 -2.29 -0.78
CA PRO A 98 26.13 -3.26 0.05
C PRO A 98 25.14 -4.14 0.83
N SER A 99 25.40 -5.45 0.93
CA SER A 99 24.45 -6.42 1.51
C SER A 99 24.11 -6.14 2.98
N ASP A 100 25.07 -5.66 3.76
CA ASP A 100 24.94 -5.30 5.17
C ASP A 100 24.12 -4.03 5.43
N ASN A 101 23.80 -3.27 4.38
CA ASN A 101 23.07 -2.01 4.47
C ASN A 101 21.66 -2.11 3.86
N ARG A 102 21.29 -3.26 3.26
CA ARG A 102 20.00 -3.44 2.60
C ARG A 102 18.88 -3.58 3.62
N LEU A 103 17.69 -3.12 3.26
CA LEU A 103 16.47 -3.53 3.97
C LEU A 103 16.37 -5.06 3.89
N ASP A 104 16.10 -5.71 5.02
CA ASP A 104 15.70 -7.12 5.07
C ASP A 104 14.17 -7.19 5.05
N PRO A 105 13.54 -7.42 3.88
CA PRO A 105 12.09 -7.49 3.77
C PRO A 105 11.51 -8.70 4.50
N GLU A 106 12.23 -9.82 4.59
CA GLU A 106 11.75 -11.01 5.28
C GLU A 106 11.67 -10.77 6.80
N ALA A 107 12.64 -10.05 7.36
CA ALA A 107 12.55 -9.57 8.73
C ALA A 107 11.34 -8.65 8.94
N VAL A 108 11.07 -7.71 8.02
CA VAL A 108 9.86 -6.87 8.09
C VAL A 108 8.59 -7.73 8.06
N MET A 109 8.53 -8.75 7.20
CA MET A 109 7.37 -9.64 7.10
C MET A 109 7.18 -10.46 8.37
N ARG A 110 8.26 -10.99 8.94
CA ARG A 110 8.23 -11.72 10.22
C ARG A 110 7.70 -10.84 11.35
N ASP A 111 8.17 -9.61 11.46
CA ASP A 111 7.78 -8.70 12.54
C ASP A 111 6.30 -8.25 12.38
N LEU A 112 5.82 -8.08 11.14
CA LEU A 112 4.40 -7.84 10.86
C LEU A 112 3.51 -9.03 11.22
N ARG A 113 3.95 -10.25 10.88
CA ARG A 113 3.22 -11.49 11.24
C ARG A 113 3.18 -11.70 12.74
N ALA A 114 4.26 -11.38 13.46
CA ALA A 114 4.30 -11.43 14.93
C ALA A 114 3.29 -10.47 15.58
N LYS A 115 2.88 -9.40 14.87
CA LYS A 115 1.81 -8.48 15.26
C LYS A 115 0.40 -8.92 14.80
N GLY A 116 0.28 -10.15 14.27
CA GLY A 116 -0.99 -10.71 13.81
C GLY A 116 -1.47 -10.16 12.46
N ARG A 117 -0.57 -9.65 11.61
CA ARG A 117 -0.92 -9.11 10.28
C ARG A 117 -0.61 -10.10 9.17
N GLU A 118 -1.44 -10.10 8.13
CA GLU A 118 -1.08 -10.74 6.87
C GLU A 118 0.06 -9.96 6.22
N ALA A 119 1.14 -10.64 5.82
CA ALA A 119 2.33 -9.98 5.29
C ALA A 119 2.99 -10.82 4.19
N HIS A 120 3.21 -10.20 3.03
CA HIS A 120 3.71 -10.84 1.83
C HIS A 120 4.82 -10.00 1.19
N TYR A 121 5.96 -10.64 0.92
CA TYR A 121 7.03 -10.07 0.10
C TYR A 121 7.04 -10.77 -1.25
N LEU A 122 6.89 -10.02 -2.33
CA LEU A 122 6.72 -10.58 -3.68
C LEU A 122 7.59 -9.81 -4.70
N PRO A 123 8.13 -10.51 -5.71
CA PRO A 123 9.16 -9.93 -6.56
C PRO A 123 8.63 -8.93 -7.59
N SER A 124 7.34 -8.98 -7.95
CA SER A 124 6.77 -8.12 -8.99
C SER A 124 5.39 -7.55 -8.66
N ALA A 125 5.04 -6.41 -9.27
CA ALA A 125 3.71 -5.83 -9.18
C ALA A 125 2.62 -6.75 -9.76
N ALA A 126 2.97 -7.58 -10.75
CA ALA A 126 2.05 -8.56 -11.32
C ALA A 126 1.68 -9.66 -10.31
N GLU A 127 2.67 -10.21 -9.59
CA GLU A 127 2.44 -11.20 -8.55
C GLU A 127 1.70 -10.62 -7.36
N ILE A 128 2.06 -9.41 -6.93
CA ILE A 128 1.32 -8.68 -5.89
C ILE A 128 -0.14 -8.52 -6.29
N ALA A 129 -0.43 -8.06 -7.51
CA ALA A 129 -1.81 -7.85 -7.96
C ALA A 129 -2.63 -9.16 -7.95
N ARG A 130 -2.02 -10.27 -8.41
CA ARG A 130 -2.67 -11.59 -8.41
C ARG A 130 -2.97 -12.07 -6.99
N GLU A 131 -1.98 -12.05 -6.11
CA GLU A 131 -2.12 -12.49 -4.71
C GLU A 131 -3.09 -11.62 -3.92
N ALA A 132 -3.06 -10.31 -4.16
CA ALA A 132 -3.98 -9.38 -3.52
C ALA A 132 -5.42 -9.57 -4.01
N ALA A 133 -5.64 -9.74 -5.32
CA ALA A 133 -6.98 -9.96 -5.87
C ALA A 133 -7.64 -11.20 -5.26
N ALA A 134 -6.88 -12.24 -4.93
CA ALA A 134 -7.39 -13.43 -4.23
C ALA A 134 -7.95 -13.13 -2.83
N ARG A 135 -7.39 -12.14 -2.12
CA ARG A 135 -7.68 -11.81 -0.70
C ARG A 135 -8.62 -10.62 -0.50
N LEU A 136 -8.57 -9.65 -1.42
CA LEU A 136 -9.39 -8.46 -1.38
C LEU A 136 -10.88 -8.81 -1.55
N LYS A 137 -11.72 -8.09 -0.80
CA LYS A 137 -13.18 -8.26 -0.75
C LYS A 137 -13.88 -6.89 -0.89
N PRO A 138 -15.12 -6.85 -1.40
CA PRO A 138 -15.92 -5.62 -1.37
C PRO A 138 -15.95 -5.02 0.04
N GLY A 139 -15.78 -3.70 0.14
CA GLY A 139 -15.65 -2.96 1.40
C GLY A 139 -14.20 -2.75 1.86
N ASP A 140 -13.21 -3.43 1.27
CA ASP A 140 -11.80 -3.19 1.58
C ASP A 140 -11.30 -1.85 1.02
N VAL A 141 -10.27 -1.31 1.67
CA VAL A 141 -9.48 -0.17 1.17
C VAL A 141 -8.04 -0.64 0.98
N ALA A 142 -7.55 -0.50 -0.25
CA ALA A 142 -6.18 -0.83 -0.65
C ALA A 142 -5.41 0.46 -0.93
N ILE A 143 -4.40 0.75 -0.10
CA ILE A 143 -3.52 1.91 -0.26
C ILE A 143 -2.15 1.51 -0.80
N LEU A 144 -1.70 2.20 -1.84
CA LEU A 144 -0.41 2.02 -2.48
C LEU A 144 0.52 3.16 -2.06
N PHE A 145 1.60 2.79 -1.37
CA PHE A 145 2.68 3.65 -0.93
C PHE A 145 3.88 3.51 -1.86
N SER A 146 4.07 4.50 -2.73
CA SER A 146 5.18 4.51 -3.68
C SER A 146 5.58 5.92 -4.07
N ASN A 147 6.88 6.18 -4.10
CA ASN A 147 7.44 7.40 -4.69
C ASN A 147 7.89 7.23 -6.16
N GLY A 148 7.49 6.13 -6.79
CA GLY A 148 7.67 5.83 -8.21
C GLY A 148 6.34 5.51 -8.88
N GLY A 149 6.37 4.70 -9.93
CA GLY A 149 5.18 4.21 -10.64
C GLY A 149 4.67 2.85 -10.14
N PHE A 150 5.35 2.22 -9.18
CA PHE A 150 5.05 0.89 -8.64
C PHE A 150 4.75 -0.16 -9.74
N ASP A 151 5.50 -0.09 -10.84
CA ASP A 151 5.32 -0.94 -12.03
C ASP A 151 3.84 -1.11 -12.47
N GLY A 152 3.07 -0.02 -12.40
CA GLY A 152 1.67 0.00 -12.82
C GLY A 152 0.72 -0.79 -11.91
N LEU A 153 1.10 -1.03 -10.63
CA LEU A 153 0.31 -1.86 -9.71
C LEU A 153 -1.16 -1.45 -9.59
N HIS A 154 -1.47 -0.16 -9.69
CA HIS A 154 -2.85 0.34 -9.72
C HIS A 154 -3.68 -0.34 -10.82
N ASP A 155 -3.24 -0.25 -12.07
CA ASP A 155 -3.96 -0.79 -13.23
C ASP A 155 -3.98 -2.32 -13.19
N ARG A 156 -2.89 -2.94 -12.72
CA ARG A 156 -2.81 -4.40 -12.53
C ARG A 156 -3.82 -4.89 -11.49
N LEU A 157 -4.01 -4.18 -10.39
CA LEU A 157 -5.03 -4.51 -9.38
C LEU A 157 -6.43 -4.38 -9.95
N VAL A 158 -6.73 -3.31 -10.68
CA VAL A 158 -8.03 -3.12 -11.36
C VAL A 158 -8.32 -4.30 -12.29
N ALA A 159 -7.34 -4.68 -13.12
CA ALA A 159 -7.48 -5.81 -14.04
C ALA A 159 -7.67 -7.14 -13.29
N ALA A 160 -6.83 -7.45 -12.31
CA ALA A 160 -6.88 -8.72 -11.58
C ALA A 160 -8.18 -8.89 -10.77
N ILE A 161 -8.67 -7.82 -10.12
CA ILE A 161 -9.94 -7.83 -9.36
C ILE A 161 -11.14 -8.05 -10.30
N SER A 162 -11.08 -7.45 -11.51
CA SER A 162 -12.13 -7.58 -12.52
C SER A 162 -12.15 -8.97 -13.16
N GLN A 163 -10.98 -9.54 -13.48
CA GLN A 163 -10.85 -10.89 -14.04
C GLN A 163 -11.36 -11.97 -13.07
N LYS A 164 -10.96 -11.91 -11.80
CA LYS A 164 -11.48 -12.81 -10.75
C LYS A 164 -13.01 -12.81 -10.67
N ALA A 165 -13.64 -11.68 -10.96
CA ALA A 165 -15.10 -11.58 -10.98
C ALA A 165 -15.73 -12.42 -12.08
N ALA A 166 -15.16 -12.31 -13.29
CA ALA A 166 -15.66 -12.98 -14.47
C ALA A 166 -15.56 -14.50 -14.30
N GLU A 167 -14.43 -14.99 -13.78
CA GLU A 167 -14.22 -16.43 -13.53
C GLU A 167 -15.23 -17.01 -12.52
N VAL A 168 -15.51 -16.28 -11.43
CA VAL A 168 -16.52 -16.69 -10.44
C VAL A 168 -17.94 -16.69 -11.04
N SER A 169 -18.25 -15.72 -11.89
CA SER A 169 -19.56 -15.62 -12.55
C SER A 169 -19.78 -16.70 -13.62
N THR A 170 -18.71 -17.24 -14.22
CA THR A 170 -18.80 -18.33 -15.21
C THR A 170 -18.82 -19.71 -14.58
N ALA A 171 -18.38 -19.83 -13.33
CA ALA A 171 -18.34 -21.09 -12.58
C ALA A 171 -19.59 -21.32 -11.70
N SER A 172 -20.52 -20.37 -11.67
CA SER A 172 -21.82 -20.44 -10.97
C SER A 172 -22.95 -20.61 -11.97
#